data_AF-X1SLG1-F1
#
_entry.id   AF-X1SLG1-F1
#
_cell.length_a   1.000
_cell.length_b   1.000
_cell.length_c   1.000
_cell.angle_alpha   90.00
_cell.angle_beta   90.00
_cell.angle_gamma   90.00
#
_symmetry.space_group_name_H-M   'P 1'
#
loop_
_entity.id
_entity.type
_entity.pdbx_description
1 polymer ?
#
loop_
_entity_poly.entity_id
_entity_poly.type
_entity_poly.pdbx_seq_one_letter_code
_entity_poly.pdbx_strand_id
1 'polypeptide(L)'
;EGTSQAELKQAWGGFLTELGDRAGGWDWWATLTFRDPPEQQISQGWTKVGWKYSQRAFDRYMSFLRDLRGIGEPTWVRGREYQTWRGVPHFHALIGGVAHLRRDEAWSWWFQRYGIAKIEPYDRSQGAGFYLCKYVTKELGDIEFSEGLTLKT
;
A
#
# COMPACT_ATOMS: atom_id res chain seq x y z
N GLU A 1 1.53 -21.43 25.86
CA GLU A 1 1.58 -21.80 24.42
C GLU A 1 1.66 -20.50 23.62
N GLY A 2 2.56 -20.42 22.63
CA GLY A 2 2.73 -19.21 21.82
C GLY A 2 1.88 -19.26 20.56
N THR A 3 1.32 -18.13 20.15
CA THR A 3 0.56 -18.01 18.90
C THR A 3 1.44 -18.35 17.69
N SER A 4 0.99 -19.26 16.84
CA SER A 4 1.69 -19.62 15.61
C SER A 4 1.65 -18.50 14.57
N GLN A 5 2.61 -18.50 13.62
CA GLN A 5 2.57 -17.54 12.51
C GLN A 5 1.31 -17.66 11.65
N ALA A 6 0.75 -18.86 11.54
CA ALA A 6 -0.48 -19.10 10.78
C ALA A 6 -1.68 -18.43 11.45
N GLU A 7 -1.83 -18.61 12.76
CA GLU A 7 -2.88 -17.96 13.55
C GLU A 7 -2.72 -16.43 13.52
N LEU A 8 -1.49 -15.92 13.60
CA LEU A 8 -1.24 -14.48 13.50
C LEU A 8 -1.64 -13.91 12.13
N LYS A 9 -1.30 -14.60 11.03
CA LYS A 9 -1.72 -14.20 9.67
C LYS A 9 -3.24 -14.20 9.53
N GLN A 10 -3.90 -15.23 10.06
CA GLN A 10 -5.35 -15.34 10.02
C GLN A 10 -6.02 -14.22 10.82
N ALA A 11 -5.56 -13.98 12.05
CA ALA A 11 -6.11 -12.93 12.91
C ALA A 11 -5.96 -11.54 12.29
N TRP A 12 -4.77 -11.22 11.77
CA TRP A 12 -4.54 -9.95 11.07
C TRP A 12 -5.36 -9.82 9.80
N GLY A 13 -5.47 -10.90 9.03
CA GLY A 13 -6.28 -10.92 7.81
C GLY A 13 -7.76 -10.66 8.10
N GLY A 14 -8.28 -11.29 9.15
CA GLY A 14 -9.64 -11.06 9.65
C GLY A 14 -9.83 -9.61 10.10
N PHE A 15 -8.94 -9.11 10.95
CA PHE A 15 -8.97 -7.73 11.44
C PHE A 15 -9.01 -6.70 10.30
N LEU A 16 -8.10 -6.79 9.33
CA LEU A 16 -8.05 -5.85 8.20
C LEU A 16 -9.28 -5.95 7.29
N THR A 17 -9.86 -7.14 7.18
CA THR A 17 -11.09 -7.37 6.40
C THR A 17 -12.27 -6.68 7.09
N GLU A 18 -12.45 -6.91 8.39
CA GLU A 18 -13.51 -6.26 9.18
C GLU A 18 -13.35 -4.74 9.26
N LEU A 19 -12.11 -4.27 9.39
CA LEU A 19 -11.80 -2.84 9.40
C LEU A 19 -12.23 -2.18 8.08
N GLY A 20 -11.95 -2.83 6.95
CA GLY A 20 -12.43 -2.41 5.65
C GLY A 20 -13.95 -2.31 5.61
N ASP A 21 -14.67 -3.33 6.06
CA ASP A 21 -16.14 -3.34 6.05
C ASP A 21 -16.74 -2.18 6.83
N ARG A 22 -16.20 -1.90 8.03
CA ARG A 22 -16.65 -0.80 8.88
C ARG A 22 -16.33 0.57 8.26
N ALA A 23 -15.30 0.63 7.43
CA ALA A 23 -14.86 1.84 6.75
C ALA A 23 -15.50 2.08 5.36
N GLY A 24 -16.46 1.23 4.95
CA GLY A 24 -17.14 1.34 3.65
C GLY A 24 -16.62 0.40 2.56
N GLY A 25 -15.71 -0.51 2.90
CA GLY A 25 -15.12 -1.50 2.02
C GLY A 25 -13.75 -1.12 1.48
N TRP A 26 -12.95 -2.13 1.15
CA TRP A 26 -11.76 -1.95 0.32
C TRP A 26 -12.15 -2.08 -1.15
N ASP A 27 -11.67 -1.16 -1.97
CA ASP A 27 -11.95 -1.15 -3.39
C ASP A 27 -10.78 -1.73 -4.18
N TRP A 28 -9.56 -1.31 -3.85
CA TRP A 28 -8.35 -1.71 -4.55
C TRP A 28 -7.33 -2.36 -3.61
N TRP A 29 -6.61 -3.32 -4.17
CA TRP A 29 -5.29 -3.71 -3.71
C TRP A 29 -4.23 -3.11 -4.63
N ALA A 30 -3.19 -2.53 -4.04
CA ALA A 30 -2.09 -1.93 -4.78
C ALA A 30 -0.73 -2.45 -4.30
N THR A 31 0.18 -2.64 -5.26
CA THR A 31 1.62 -2.73 -5.00
C THR A 31 2.32 -1.57 -5.68
N LEU A 32 3.21 -0.90 -4.96
CA LEU A 32 3.88 0.32 -5.40
C LEU A 32 5.39 0.19 -5.13
N THR A 33 6.17 -0.11 -6.17
CA THR A 33 7.62 -0.34 -6.09
C THR A 33 8.38 0.83 -6.66
N PHE A 34 9.41 1.29 -5.96
CA PHE A 34 10.34 2.27 -6.54
C PHE A 34 11.18 1.62 -7.63
N ARG A 35 11.49 2.40 -8.67
CA ARG A 35 12.45 2.01 -9.69
C ARG A 35 13.87 2.15 -9.14
N ASP A 36 14.78 1.36 -9.69
CA ASP A 36 16.19 1.65 -9.52
C ASP A 36 16.53 2.96 -10.22
N PRO A 37 17.45 3.76 -9.64
CA PRO A 37 18.04 4.88 -10.34
C PRO A 37 18.75 4.39 -11.62
N PRO A 38 18.69 5.14 -12.73
CA PRO A 38 19.54 4.90 -13.90
C PRO A 38 21.02 4.88 -13.50
N GLU A 39 21.82 4.10 -14.23
CA GLU A 39 23.27 3.97 -14.00
C GLU A 39 24.00 5.32 -13.97
N GLN A 40 23.59 6.24 -14.85
CA GLN A 40 24.10 7.61 -14.86
C GLN A 40 23.89 8.34 -13.52
N GLN A 41 22.74 8.17 -12.88
CA GLN A 41 22.47 8.80 -11.57
C GLN A 41 23.29 8.15 -10.47
N ILE A 42 23.44 6.82 -10.50
CA ILE A 42 24.32 6.10 -9.55
C ILE A 42 25.76 6.63 -9.66
N SER A 43 26.27 6.82 -10.89
CA SER A 43 27.61 7.38 -11.13
C SER A 43 27.79 8.82 -10.60
N GLN A 44 26.69 9.56 -10.45
CA GLN A 44 26.66 10.92 -9.89
C GLN A 44 26.43 10.94 -8.36
N GLY A 45 26.54 9.78 -7.70
CA GLY A 45 26.44 9.66 -6.24
C GLY A 45 25.01 9.48 -5.72
N TRP A 46 24.04 9.13 -6.57
CA TRP A 46 22.67 8.89 -6.13
C TRP A 46 22.59 7.61 -5.28
N THR A 47 21.96 7.72 -4.10
CA THR A 47 21.77 6.61 -3.15
C THR A 47 20.37 6.02 -3.25
N LYS A 48 20.16 4.80 -2.74
CA LYS A 48 18.84 4.14 -2.78
C LYS A 48 17.76 5.00 -2.11
N VAL A 49 16.53 4.86 -2.59
CA VAL A 49 15.37 5.61 -2.07
C VAL A 49 15.23 5.39 -0.56
N GLY A 50 15.39 6.48 0.20
CA GLY A 50 15.28 6.44 1.65
C GLY A 50 13.83 6.44 2.15
N TRP A 51 13.68 6.05 3.42
CA TRP A 51 12.39 5.90 4.11
C TRP A 51 11.50 7.15 4.07
N LYS A 52 12.04 8.31 4.42
CA LYS A 52 11.30 9.59 4.43
C LYS A 52 10.86 10.02 3.03
N TYR A 53 11.64 9.68 2.00
CA TYR A 53 11.26 9.96 0.62
C TYR A 53 10.13 9.05 0.17
N SER A 54 10.23 7.75 0.47
CA SER A 54 9.17 6.79 0.11
C SER A 54 7.85 7.13 0.79
N GLN A 55 7.90 7.62 2.04
CA GLN A 55 6.73 8.14 2.75
C GLN A 55 6.05 9.27 1.97
N ARG A 56 6.79 10.33 1.66
CA ARG A 56 6.26 11.49 0.92
C ARG A 56 5.70 11.12 -0.44
N ALA A 57 6.28 10.14 -1.11
CA ALA A 57 5.78 9.64 -2.39
C ALA A 57 4.42 8.94 -2.24
N PHE A 58 4.23 8.15 -1.17
CA PHE A 58 2.93 7.58 -0.83
C PHE A 58 1.91 8.68 -0.47
N ASP A 59 2.28 9.66 0.36
CA ASP A 59 1.39 10.76 0.73
C ASP A 59 0.93 11.55 -0.51
N ARG A 60 1.84 11.82 -1.45
CA ARG A 60 1.50 12.46 -2.73
C ARG A 60 0.58 11.61 -3.59
N TYR A 61 0.73 10.30 -3.55
CA TYR A 61 -0.15 9.38 -4.27
C TYR A 61 -1.57 9.42 -3.68
N MET A 62 -1.70 9.40 -2.35
CA MET A 62 -3.00 9.55 -1.69
C MET A 62 -3.63 10.92 -1.95
N SER A 63 -2.84 12.01 -1.89
CA SER A 63 -3.31 13.35 -2.28
C SER A 63 -3.80 13.40 -3.72
N PHE A 64 -3.09 12.75 -4.65
CA PHE A 64 -3.53 12.67 -6.04
C PHE A 64 -4.89 11.95 -6.15
N LEU A 65 -5.06 10.81 -5.48
CA LEU A 65 -6.33 10.07 -5.51
C LEU A 65 -7.47 10.88 -4.89
N ARG A 66 -7.23 11.53 -3.75
CA ARG A 66 -8.19 12.42 -3.07
C ARG A 66 -8.71 13.52 -4.00
N ASP A 67 -7.80 14.17 -4.72
CA ASP A 67 -8.13 15.30 -5.59
C ASP A 67 -8.73 14.83 -6.93
N LEU A 68 -8.50 13.57 -7.31
CA LEU A 68 -8.97 13.01 -8.58
C LEU A 68 -10.49 12.93 -8.56
N ARG A 69 -11.16 13.71 -9.42
CA ARG A 69 -12.64 13.74 -9.52
C ARG A 69 -13.37 14.09 -8.20
N GLY A 70 -12.66 14.66 -7.21
CA GLY A 70 -13.26 15.15 -5.98
C GLY A 70 -13.90 14.07 -5.10
N ILE A 71 -13.29 12.88 -5.04
CA ILE A 71 -13.85 11.73 -4.28
C ILE A 71 -13.90 11.97 -2.77
N GLY A 72 -13.17 12.97 -2.27
CA GLY A 72 -12.95 13.17 -0.83
C GLY A 72 -11.77 12.35 -0.33
N GLU A 73 -11.68 12.15 0.99
CA GLU A 73 -10.53 11.48 1.59
C GLU A 73 -10.62 9.94 1.43
N PRO A 74 -9.68 9.28 0.72
CA PRO A 74 -9.65 7.83 0.63
C PRO A 74 -9.25 7.20 1.97
N THR A 75 -9.82 6.05 2.30
CA THR A 75 -9.34 5.23 3.42
C THR A 75 -8.26 4.28 2.94
N TRP A 76 -7.24 4.03 3.75
CA TRP A 76 -6.20 3.07 3.38
C TRP A 76 -5.49 2.45 4.58
N VAL A 77 -4.96 1.26 4.35
CA VAL A 77 -3.92 0.63 5.16
C VAL A 77 -2.79 0.25 4.23
N ARG A 78 -1.54 0.41 4.67
CA ARG A 78 -0.38 -0.08 3.91
C ARG A 78 0.66 -0.72 4.81
N GLY A 79 1.43 -1.64 4.23
CA GLY A 79 2.72 -2.08 4.75
C GLY A 79 3.84 -1.60 3.84
N ARG A 80 4.96 -1.15 4.43
CA ARG A 80 6.19 -0.80 3.70
C ARG A 80 7.26 -1.85 3.94
N GLU A 81 7.91 -2.26 2.85
CA GLU A 81 9.00 -3.21 2.88
C GLU A 81 10.19 -2.77 2.02
N TYR A 82 11.34 -3.38 2.25
CA TYR A 82 12.42 -3.38 1.27
C TYR A 82 12.33 -4.63 0.40
N GLN A 83 12.29 -4.44 -0.91
CA GLN A 83 12.46 -5.55 -1.84
C GLN A 83 13.92 -6.03 -1.76
N THR A 84 14.17 -7.11 -1.02
CA THR A 84 15.51 -7.58 -0.61
C THR A 84 16.52 -7.69 -1.75
N TRP A 85 16.10 -8.13 -2.95
CA TRP A 85 16.99 -8.29 -4.10
C TRP A 85 17.34 -6.97 -4.83
N ARG A 86 16.53 -5.91 -4.69
CA ARG A 86 16.82 -4.57 -5.26
C ARG A 86 17.26 -3.55 -4.23
N GLY A 87 16.94 -3.76 -2.95
CA GLY A 87 17.11 -2.77 -1.89
C GLY A 87 16.29 -1.50 -2.10
N VAL A 88 15.13 -1.59 -2.75
CA VAL A 88 14.22 -0.44 -2.94
C VAL A 88 12.96 -0.59 -2.09
N PRO A 89 12.39 0.50 -1.57
CA PRO A 89 11.13 0.44 -0.87
C PRO A 89 10.00 -0.07 -1.78
N HIS A 90 9.05 -0.74 -1.16
CA HIS A 90 7.89 -1.32 -1.79
C HIS A 90 6.70 -1.18 -0.84
N PHE A 91 5.55 -0.75 -1.35
CA PHE A 91 4.31 -0.72 -0.58
C PHE A 91 3.35 -1.78 -1.05
N HIS A 92 2.67 -2.39 -0.08
CA HIS A 92 1.40 -3.06 -0.28
C HIS A 92 0.31 -2.23 0.38
N ALA A 93 -0.78 -1.96 -0.31
CA ALA A 93 -1.87 -1.15 0.23
C ALA A 93 -3.24 -1.73 -0.11
N LEU A 94 -4.19 -1.56 0.82
CA LEU A 94 -5.62 -1.66 0.57
C LEU A 94 -6.18 -0.24 0.64
N ILE A 95 -7.02 0.12 -0.33
CA ILE A 95 -7.53 1.49 -0.51
C ILE A 95 -9.05 1.43 -0.73
N GLY A 96 -9.81 2.22 0.00
CA GLY A 96 -11.26 2.38 -0.10
C GLY A 96 -11.68 3.79 -0.51
N GLY A 97 -12.92 3.94 -0.98
CA GLY A 97 -13.46 5.20 -1.52
C GLY A 97 -13.06 5.51 -2.96
N VAL A 98 -12.44 4.56 -3.66
CA VAL A 98 -11.82 4.71 -4.98
C VAL A 98 -12.43 3.82 -6.07
N ALA A 99 -13.48 3.04 -5.78
CA ALA A 99 -14.10 2.08 -6.71
C ALA A 99 -14.41 2.65 -8.11
N HIS A 100 -14.83 3.91 -8.17
CA HIS A 100 -15.28 4.58 -9.39
C HIS A 100 -14.14 5.29 -10.14
N LEU A 101 -12.95 5.37 -9.55
CA LEU A 101 -11.77 5.90 -10.22
C LEU A 101 -11.23 4.88 -11.23
N ARG A 102 -10.50 5.37 -12.23
CA ARG A 102 -9.84 4.48 -13.17
C ARG A 102 -8.47 4.07 -12.65
N ARG A 103 -8.23 2.77 -12.57
CA ARG A 103 -6.97 2.19 -12.10
C ARG A 103 -5.79 2.51 -13.02
N ASP A 104 -6.01 2.71 -14.32
CA ASP A 104 -4.95 3.08 -15.26
C ASP A 104 -4.43 4.51 -15.06
N GLU A 105 -5.30 5.47 -14.70
CA GLU A 105 -4.90 6.83 -14.31
C GLU A 105 -4.00 6.80 -13.06
N ALA A 106 -4.44 6.05 -12.04
CA ALA A 106 -3.69 5.87 -10.79
C ALA A 106 -2.35 5.14 -11.01
N TRP A 107 -2.37 4.06 -11.79
CA TRP A 107 -1.17 3.32 -12.19
C TRP A 107 -0.18 4.20 -12.94
N SER A 108 -0.66 4.94 -13.94
CA SER A 108 0.16 5.80 -14.79
C SER A 108 0.82 6.92 -13.99
N TRP A 109 0.08 7.51 -13.04
CA TRP A 109 0.60 8.56 -12.17
C TRP A 109 1.80 8.08 -11.36
N TRP A 110 1.71 6.89 -10.74
CA TRP A 110 2.82 6.29 -9.99
C TRP A 110 3.97 5.90 -10.92
N PHE A 111 3.63 5.30 -12.08
CA PHE A 111 4.61 4.79 -13.02
C PHE A 111 5.56 5.86 -13.55
N GLN A 112 4.99 6.99 -13.95
CA GLN A 112 5.74 8.11 -14.48
C GLN A 112 6.64 8.77 -13.43
N ARG A 113 6.32 8.66 -12.14
CA ARG A 113 7.02 9.39 -11.06
C ARG A 113 8.01 8.54 -10.28
N TYR A 114 7.66 7.30 -9.96
CA TYR A 114 8.36 6.54 -8.93
C TYR A 114 8.79 5.15 -9.37
N GLY A 115 7.97 4.41 -10.12
CA GLY A 115 8.37 3.07 -10.56
C GLY A 115 7.21 2.14 -10.88
N ILE A 116 7.31 0.88 -10.48
CA ILE A 116 6.34 -0.13 -10.92
C ILE A 116 5.11 -0.06 -10.03
N ALA A 117 3.92 -0.13 -10.62
CA ALA A 117 2.66 -0.29 -9.89
C ALA A 117 1.87 -1.49 -10.41
N LYS A 118 1.12 -2.12 -9.51
CA LYS A 118 0.03 -3.07 -9.83
C LYS A 118 -1.18 -2.65 -9.02
N ILE A 119 -2.33 -2.49 -9.66
CA ILE A 119 -3.57 -2.06 -9.00
C ILE A 119 -4.71 -2.98 -9.48
N GLU A 120 -5.26 -3.76 -8.57
CA GLU A 120 -6.35 -4.71 -8.83
C GLU A 120 -7.55 -4.38 -7.95
N PRO A 121 -8.78 -4.78 -8.35
CA PRO A 121 -9.90 -4.70 -7.44
C PRO A 121 -9.61 -5.60 -6.23
N TYR A 122 -10.02 -5.16 -5.06
CA TYR A 122 -9.95 -5.98 -3.87
C TYR A 122 -10.96 -7.13 -3.98
N ASP A 123 -10.49 -8.36 -3.85
CA ASP A 123 -11.34 -9.53 -3.75
C ASP A 123 -11.54 -9.92 -2.28
N ARG A 124 -12.72 -9.62 -1.77
CA ARG A 124 -13.11 -9.93 -0.40
C ARG A 124 -13.05 -11.43 -0.08
N SER A 125 -13.27 -12.32 -1.06
CA SER A 125 -13.26 -13.76 -0.84
C SER A 125 -11.86 -14.32 -0.50
N GLN A 126 -10.81 -13.62 -0.93
CA GLN A 126 -9.42 -13.94 -0.59
C GLN A 126 -9.01 -13.35 0.77
N GLY A 127 -9.73 -12.32 1.24
CA GLY A 127 -9.48 -11.61 2.50
C GLY A 127 -8.26 -10.69 2.44
N ALA A 128 -8.26 -9.66 3.29
CA ALA A 128 -7.16 -8.68 3.37
C ALA A 128 -5.81 -9.32 3.72
N GLY A 129 -5.85 -10.45 4.43
CA GLY A 129 -4.64 -11.17 4.81
C GLY A 129 -3.90 -11.81 3.64
N PHE A 130 -4.59 -12.19 2.56
CA PHE A 130 -3.95 -12.65 1.34
C PHE A 130 -3.01 -11.58 0.76
N TYR A 131 -3.41 -10.31 0.88
CA TYR A 131 -2.73 -9.17 0.28
C TYR A 131 -1.65 -8.54 1.18
N LEU A 132 -1.83 -8.56 2.50
CA LEU A 132 -0.97 -7.85 3.46
C LEU A 132 -0.29 -8.75 4.50
N CYS A 133 -0.79 -9.94 4.84
CA CYS A 133 -0.30 -10.68 6.02
C CYS A 133 1.05 -11.40 5.84
N LYS A 134 1.53 -11.60 4.60
CA LYS A 134 2.92 -12.01 4.38
C LYS A 134 3.91 -11.03 5.03
N TYR A 135 3.50 -9.78 5.16
CA TYR A 135 4.32 -8.62 5.52
C TYR A 135 4.13 -8.19 6.97
N VAL A 136 2.99 -8.53 7.56
CA VAL A 136 2.78 -8.40 9.00
C VAL A 136 3.66 -9.37 9.82
N THR A 137 4.03 -10.51 9.23
CA THR A 137 4.56 -11.67 9.99
C THR A 137 6.02 -12.03 9.70
N LYS A 138 6.65 -11.44 8.67
CA LYS A 138 8.06 -11.71 8.35
C LYS A 138 9.01 -10.70 8.99
N GLU A 139 8.59 -9.44 9.04
CA GLU A 139 9.25 -8.31 9.70
C GLU A 139 8.07 -7.42 10.10
N LEU A 140 8.02 -6.80 11.29
CA LEU A 140 7.01 -5.77 11.56
C LEU A 140 7.36 -4.51 10.73
N GLY A 141 7.27 -4.65 9.40
CA GLY A 141 7.56 -3.66 8.40
C GLY A 141 6.42 -2.65 8.39
N ASP A 142 6.61 -1.61 9.20
CA ASP A 142 5.88 -0.35 9.23
C ASP A 142 4.52 -0.36 8.53
N ILE A 143 3.52 -0.71 9.32
CA ILE A 143 2.12 -0.68 8.93
C ILE A 143 1.53 0.64 9.38
N GLU A 144 0.94 1.36 8.44
CA GLU A 144 0.32 2.65 8.69
C GLU A 144 -1.12 2.64 8.15
N PHE A 145 -1.96 3.45 8.79
CA PHE A 145 -3.38 3.59 8.49
C PHE A 145 -3.68 5.06 8.20
N SER A 146 -4.62 5.32 7.28
CA SER A 146 -5.14 6.67 7.05
C SER A 146 -5.86 7.19 8.29
N GLU A 147 -5.77 8.50 8.57
CA GLU A 147 -6.49 9.13 9.70
C GLU A 147 -8.00 8.91 9.64
N GLY A 148 -8.59 8.90 8.43
CA GLY A 148 -10.01 8.67 8.20
C GLY A 148 -10.48 7.22 8.43
N LEU A 149 -9.55 6.28 8.65
CA LEU A 149 -9.87 4.88 8.96
C LEU A 149 -10.24 4.76 10.44
N THR A 150 -11.35 5.38 10.78
CA THR A 150 -11.95 5.32 12.11
C THR A 150 -12.97 4.20 12.15
N LEU A 151 -13.02 3.49 13.28
CA LEU A 151 -14.16 2.62 13.58
C LEU A 151 -15.38 3.53 13.72
N LYS A 152 -16.24 3.57 12.71
CA LYS A 152 -17.57 4.17 12.87
C LYS A 152 -18.33 3.30 13.86
N THR A 153 -18.43 3.76 15.10
CA THR A 153 -19.26 3.16 16.16
C THR A 153 -20.73 3.31 15.85
#